data_AF-A0A100WPD5-F1
#
_entry.id   AF-A0A100WPD5-F1
#
_cell.length_a   1.000
_cell.length_b   1.000
_cell.length_c   1.000
_cell.angle_alpha   90.00
_cell.angle_beta   90.00
_cell.angle_gamma   90.00
#
_symmetry.space_group_name_H-M   'P 1'
#
loop_
_entity.id
_entity.type
_entity.pdbx_description
1 polymer ?
#
loop_
_entity_poly.entity_id
_entity_poly.type
_entity_poly.pdbx_seq_one_letter_code
_entity_poly.pdbx_strand_id
1 'polypeptide(L)' 'MSRSEGNDSSTRRGRSGSETRQLDALLQLRMPKGDRDALGAYARRLGFKNAQELVRSRLEADLAEARQQIAS' A
#
# COMPACT_ATOMS: atom_id res chain seq x y z
N MET A 1 -48.23 -2.67 21.93
CA MET A 1 -47.23 -1.70 21.44
C MET A 1 -45.98 -1.85 22.29
N SER A 2 -44.88 -2.34 21.72
CA SER A 2 -43.51 -2.15 22.22
C SER A 2 -42.56 -2.37 21.03
N ARG A 3 -41.96 -1.28 20.54
CA ARG A 3 -40.88 -1.25 19.56
C ARG A 3 -39.63 -0.80 20.31
N SER A 4 -38.58 -1.62 20.29
CA SER A 4 -37.18 -1.34 20.62
C SER A 4 -36.40 -2.60 20.22
N GLU A 5 -35.24 -2.66 19.57
CA GLU A 5 -34.20 -1.79 19.02
C GLU A 5 -33.47 -2.75 18.03
N GLY A 6 -33.09 -2.39 16.80
CA GLY A 6 -32.07 -1.39 16.54
C GLY A 6 -30.69 -1.83 17.01
N ASN A 7 -30.07 -2.88 16.44
CA ASN A 7 -28.61 -2.91 16.42
C ASN A 7 -28.03 -3.59 15.18
N ASP A 8 -27.52 -2.71 14.34
CA ASP A 8 -26.85 -2.90 13.07
C ASP A 8 -25.52 -3.66 13.27
N SER A 9 -25.47 -4.91 12.82
CA SER A 9 -24.23 -5.72 12.81
C SER A 9 -23.45 -5.56 11.50
N SER A 10 -23.51 -4.38 10.88
CA SER A 10 -22.73 -4.04 9.69
C SER A 10 -21.32 -3.56 10.04
N THR A 11 -20.48 -4.40 10.64
CA THR A 11 -19.03 -4.08 10.72
C THR A 11 -18.19 -5.34 10.79
N ARG A 12 -17.84 -5.92 9.64
CA ARG A 12 -16.59 -6.70 9.40
C ARG A 12 -16.50 -7.24 7.96
N ARG A 13 -16.87 -6.42 6.97
CA ARG A 13 -16.71 -6.80 5.56
C ARG A 13 -16.26 -5.56 4.78
N GLY A 14 -14.96 -5.44 4.49
CA GLY A 14 -14.51 -4.45 3.49
C GLY A 14 -13.19 -3.71 3.68
N ARG A 15 -12.36 -3.98 4.70
CA ARG A 15 -11.08 -3.24 4.83
C ARG A 15 -9.99 -3.70 3.85
N SER A 16 -9.92 -4.98 3.49
CA SER A 16 -8.82 -5.48 2.66
C SER A 16 -8.87 -4.98 1.21
N GLY A 17 -10.06 -4.82 0.62
CA GLY A 17 -10.19 -4.32 -0.75
C GLY A 17 -9.88 -2.83 -0.90
N SER A 18 -10.14 -2.04 0.14
CA SER A 18 -9.90 -0.59 0.16
C SER A 18 -8.42 -0.25 0.33
N GLU A 19 -7.72 -0.90 1.26
CA GLU A 19 -6.27 -0.71 1.41
C GLU A 19 -5.54 -1.11 0.14
N THR A 20 -5.89 -2.25 -0.46
CA THR A 20 -5.25 -2.71 -1.70
C THR A 20 -5.47 -1.73 -2.86
N ARG A 21 -6.68 -1.14 -2.98
CA ARG A 21 -6.98 -0.11 -4.00
C ARG A 21 -6.35 1.25 -3.70
N GLN A 22 -6.25 1.64 -2.43
CA GLN A 22 -5.50 2.82 -2.02
C GLN A 22 -4.00 2.65 -2.31
N LEU A 23 -3.47 1.44 -2.11
CA LEU A 23 -2.08 1.08 -2.45
C LEU A 23 -1.84 1.10 -3.97
N ASP A 24 -2.76 0.58 -4.78
CA ASP A 24 -2.68 0.65 -6.25
C ASP A 24 -2.79 2.10 -6.78
N ALA A 25 -3.46 2.99 -6.05
CA ALA A 25 -3.60 4.40 -6.40
C ALA A 25 -2.38 5.24 -6.01
N LEU A 26 -1.48 4.75 -5.14
CA LEU A 26 -0.52 5.62 -4.46
C LEU A 26 0.62 6.14 -5.33
N LEU A 27 0.97 5.52 -6.47
CA LEU A 27 1.94 6.09 -7.42
C LEU A 27 1.90 5.35 -8.77
N GLN A 28 1.14 5.88 -9.74
CA GLN A 28 1.38 5.55 -11.15
C GLN A 28 2.66 6.26 -11.60
N LEU A 29 3.82 5.70 -11.25
CA LEU A 29 5.12 6.18 -11.72
C LEU A 29 5.21 5.96 -13.23
N ARG A 30 4.98 7.02 -14.00
CA ARG A 30 5.36 7.05 -15.42
C ARG A 30 6.86 7.22 -15.51
N MET A 31 7.53 6.18 -15.98
CA MET A 31 8.96 6.15 -16.23
C MET A 31 9.24 5.64 -17.65
N PRO A 32 10.33 6.08 -18.29
CA PRO A 32 10.81 5.51 -19.54
C PRO A 32 10.94 3.98 -19.42
N LYS A 33 10.70 3.27 -20.53
CA LYS A 33 10.79 1.80 -20.56
C LYS A 33 12.16 1.30 -20.06
N GLY A 34 13.24 1.97 -20.45
CA GLY A 34 14.60 1.62 -20.02
C GLY A 34 14.78 1.64 -18.50
N ASP A 35 14.31 2.71 -17.85
CA ASP A 35 14.41 2.87 -16.40
C ASP A 35 13.54 1.86 -15.66
N ARG A 36 12.36 1.55 -16.21
CA ARG A 36 11.47 0.51 -15.68
C ARG A 36 12.12 -0.87 -15.72
N ASP A 37 12.74 -1.19 -16.85
CA ASP A 37 13.38 -2.49 -17.05
C ASP A 37 14.64 -2.61 -16.16
N ALA A 38 15.41 -1.52 -16.03
CA ALA A 38 16.55 -1.42 -15.11
C ALA A 38 16.13 -1.58 -13.64
N LEU A 39 15.07 -0.90 -13.21
CA LEU A 39 14.52 -1.02 -11.86
C LEU A 39 14.01 -2.44 -11.60
N GLY A 40 13.36 -3.08 -12.57
CA GLY A 40 12.93 -4.47 -12.49
C GLY A 40 14.11 -5.44 -12.34
N ALA A 41 15.18 -5.26 -13.12
CA ALA A 41 16.38 -6.07 -13.02
C ALA A 41 17.09 -5.89 -11.66
N TYR A 42 17.16 -4.65 -11.18
CA TYR A 42 17.73 -4.33 -9.87
C TYR A 42 16.91 -4.96 -8.73
N ALA A 43 15.58 -4.86 -8.77
CA ALA A 43 14.69 -5.47 -7.78
C ALA A 43 14.92 -6.98 -7.67
N ARG A 44 15.06 -7.70 -8.81
CA ARG A 44 15.35 -9.14 -8.80
C ARG A 44 16.71 -9.47 -8.19
N ARG A 45 17.75 -8.66 -8.42
CA ARG A 45 19.07 -8.85 -7.79
C ARG A 45 19.01 -8.74 -6.27
N LEU A 46 18.11 -7.92 -5.76
CA LEU A 46 17.86 -7.76 -4.33
C LEU A 46 16.93 -8.83 -3.75
N GLY A 47 16.43 -9.78 -4.57
CA GLY A 47 15.53 -10.85 -4.13
C GLY A 47 14.04 -10.50 -4.15
N PHE A 48 13.66 -9.33 -4.66
CA PHE A 48 12.24 -8.98 -4.85
C PHE A 48 11.67 -9.61 -6.11
N LYS A 49 10.37 -9.93 -6.10
CA LYS A 49 9.69 -10.54 -7.26
C LYS A 49 9.60 -9.58 -8.44
N ASN A 50 9.43 -8.29 -8.16
CA ASN A 50 9.30 -7.24 -9.16
C ASN A 50 9.68 -5.85 -8.59
N ALA A 51 9.74 -4.86 -9.46
CA ALA A 51 10.01 -3.46 -9.09
C ALA A 51 8.96 -2.90 -8.11
N GLN A 52 7.70 -3.32 -8.19
CA GLN A 52 6.63 -2.81 -7.32
C GLN A 52 6.85 -3.21 -5.87
N GLU A 53 7.26 -4.45 -5.59
CA GLU A 53 7.59 -4.90 -4.23
C GLU A 53 8.78 -4.15 -3.65
N LEU A 54 9.81 -3.90 -4.46
CA LEU A 54 10.95 -3.06 -4.04
C LEU A 54 10.48 -1.64 -3.68
N VAL A 55 9.72 -1.00 -4.56
CA VAL A 55 9.21 0.37 -4.33
C VAL A 55 8.34 0.42 -3.08
N ARG A 56 7.44 -0.56 -2.89
CA ARG A 56 6.59 -0.65 -1.70
C ARG A 56 7.43 -0.79 -0.44
N SER A 57 8.42 -1.68 -0.43
CA SER A 57 9.28 -1.90 0.74
C SER A 57 10.06 -0.66 1.13
N ARG A 58 10.57 0.10 0.14
CA ARG A 58 11.27 1.37 0.41
C ARG A 58 10.31 2.43 0.94
N LEU A 59 9.14 2.59 0.32
CA LEU A 59 8.14 3.54 0.77
C LEU A 59 7.63 3.24 2.19
N GLU A 60 7.43 1.97 2.54
CA GLU A 60 7.05 1.57 3.90
C GLU A 60 8.09 1.97 4.94
N ALA A 61 9.39 1.83 4.62
CA ALA A 61 10.48 2.27 5.50
C ALA A 61 10.50 3.79 5.66
N ASP A 62 10.42 4.53 4.56
CA ASP A 62 10.40 6.00 4.57
C ASP A 62 9.19 6.54 5.35
N LEU A 63 8.00 5.93 5.19
CA LEU A 63 6.81 6.30 5.94
C LEU A 63 6.92 5.97 7.43
N ALA A 64 7.59 4.87 7.80
CA ALA A 64 7.84 4.55 9.19
C ALA A 64 8.77 5.57 9.84
N GLU A 65 9.83 5.99 9.14
CA GLU A 65 10.74 7.04 9.59
C GLU A 65 10.02 8.39 9.73
N ALA A 66 9.23 8.80 8.72
CA ALA A 66 8.47 10.05 8.76
C ALA A 66 7.49 10.09 9.95
N ARG A 67 6.85 8.96 10.28
CA ARG A 67 5.96 8.87 11.46
C ARG A 67 6.71 9.05 12.78
N GLN A 68 7.94 8.55 12.89
CA GLN A 68 8.76 8.75 14.08
C GLN A 68 9.17 10.21 14.25
N GLN A 69 9.49 10.90 13.15
CA GLN A 69 9.83 12.32 13.16
C GLN A 69 8.64 13.22 13.54
N ILE A 70 7.43 12.87 13.11
CA ILE A 70 6.20 13.61 13.48
C ILE A 70 5.81 13.38 14.95
N ALA A 71 6.17 12.23 15.52
CA ALA A 71 5.84 11.86 16.90
C ALA A 71 6.88 12.32 17.94
N SER A 72 7.99 12.93 17.50
CA SER A 72 9.06 13.49 18.35
C SER A 72 8.90 14.99 18.51
#